data_AF-A0A9P7XJU7-F1
#
_entry.id   AF-A0A9P7XJU7-F1
#
_cell.length_a   1.000
_cell.length_b   1.000
_cell.length_c   1.000
_cell.angle_alpha   90.00
_cell.angle_beta   90.00
_cell.angle_gamma   90.00
#
_symmetry.space_group_name_H-M   'P 1'
#
loop_
_entity.id
_entity.type
_entity.pdbx_description
1 polymer ?
#
loop_
_entity_poly.entity_id
_entity_poly.type
_entity_poly.pdbx_seq_one_letter_code
_entity_poly.pdbx_strand_id
1 'polypeptide(L)'
;MITPSIENPLHIPEIRARISRIVSLKDAISCVRVSKAWSKDFASSIWYAVDFNIHDTFGDLDSDIVTKYGHHIRTIKNLKTQSELNAVLRPTIKNATLLQIIAFRGSSNSHTERDNVPSEDDHFQQSDRAVQLLPRCCPHLKFLEFEGHEMDMDIVEEETWACIGLQHLRARIRGLDTKDKIDRSLDLWKEGKQKSQQQKETKAKDTSIEARVARHLLSFEKLQAVWLGTRTFYA
;
A
#
# COMPACT_ATOMS: atom_id res chain seq x y z
N MET A 1 -23.33 -44.25 -35.47
CA MET A 1 -22.18 -44.03 -34.56
C MET A 1 -22.13 -42.54 -34.26
N ILE A 2 -22.38 -42.13 -33.02
CA ILE A 2 -22.26 -40.72 -32.60
C ILE A 2 -20.80 -40.54 -32.18
N THR A 3 -20.02 -39.79 -32.96
CA THR A 3 -18.72 -39.31 -32.50
C THR A 3 -18.95 -38.28 -31.40
N PRO A 4 -18.39 -38.44 -30.19
CA PRO A 4 -18.48 -37.39 -29.18
C PRO A 4 -17.79 -36.14 -29.73
N SER A 5 -18.53 -35.03 -29.82
CA SER A 5 -17.91 -33.75 -30.17
C SER A 5 -16.97 -33.37 -29.04
N ILE A 6 -15.68 -33.23 -29.34
CA ILE A 6 -14.72 -32.72 -28.38
C ILE A 6 -15.11 -31.27 -28.08
N GLU A 7 -15.64 -31.03 -26.88
CA GLU A 7 -15.97 -29.69 -26.43
C GLU A 7 -14.69 -28.84 -26.39
N ASN A 8 -14.76 -27.61 -26.91
CA ASN A 8 -13.59 -26.73 -26.92
C ASN A 8 -13.17 -26.46 -25.47
N PRO A 9 -11.93 -26.80 -25.06
CA PRO A 9 -11.48 -26.67 -23.68
C PRO A 9 -11.54 -25.23 -23.16
N LEU A 10 -11.53 -24.23 -24.04
CA LEU A 10 -11.71 -22.83 -23.66
C LEU A 10 -13.13 -22.49 -23.21
N HIS A 11 -14.10 -23.40 -23.28
CA HIS A 11 -15.39 -23.26 -22.63
C HIS A 11 -15.34 -23.54 -21.12
N ILE A 12 -14.32 -24.25 -20.64
CA ILE A 12 -14.11 -24.55 -19.22
C ILE A 12 -13.59 -23.30 -18.48
N PRO A 13 -14.36 -22.70 -17.54
CA PRO A 13 -13.97 -21.48 -16.83
C PRO A 13 -12.63 -21.58 -16.09
N GLU A 14 -12.33 -22.74 -15.52
CA GLU A 14 -11.10 -22.99 -14.77
C GLU A 14 -9.86 -22.90 -15.66
N ILE A 15 -9.97 -23.34 -16.91
CA ILE A 15 -8.88 -23.21 -17.90
C ILE A 15 -8.68 -21.74 -18.24
N ARG A 16 -9.76 -20.99 -18.51
CA ARG A 16 -9.68 -19.54 -18.78
C ARG A 16 -9.11 -18.76 -17.58
N ALA A 17 -9.53 -19.08 -16.36
CA ALA A 17 -9.03 -18.45 -15.13
C ALA A 17 -7.55 -18.75 -14.86
N ARG A 18 -7.01 -19.88 -15.35
CA ARG A 18 -5.56 -20.16 -15.30
C ARG A 18 -4.82 -19.39 -16.38
N ILE A 19 -5.36 -19.34 -17.60
CA ILE A 19 -4.79 -18.55 -18.71
C ILE A 19 -4.73 -17.07 -18.32
N SER A 20 -5.80 -16.54 -17.69
CA SER A 20 -5.86 -15.13 -17.31
C SER A 20 -4.75 -14.72 -16.34
N ARG A 21 -4.12 -15.65 -15.61
CA ARG A 21 -3.01 -15.38 -14.69
C ARG A 21 -1.64 -15.32 -15.35
N ILE A 22 -1.49 -15.85 -16.57
CA ILE A 22 -0.19 -15.98 -17.25
C ILE A 22 -0.06 -15.07 -18.48
N VAL A 23 -1.18 -14.54 -18.98
CA VAL A 23 -1.17 -13.61 -20.11
C VAL A 23 -0.68 -12.22 -19.70
N SER A 24 -0.14 -11.47 -20.64
CA SER A 24 0.17 -10.06 -20.43
C SER A 24 -1.11 -9.25 -20.23
N LEU A 25 -1.02 -8.05 -19.63
CA LEU A 25 -2.17 -7.15 -19.51
C LEU A 25 -2.79 -6.81 -20.87
N LYS A 26 -1.96 -6.59 -21.89
CA LYS A 26 -2.40 -6.31 -23.28
C LYS A 26 -3.22 -7.47 -23.85
N ASP A 27 -2.77 -8.69 -23.62
CA ASP A 27 -3.48 -9.89 -24.08
C ASP A 27 -4.75 -10.12 -23.26
N ALA A 28 -4.73 -9.86 -21.96
CA ALA A 28 -5.91 -9.92 -21.11
C ALA A 28 -7.01 -8.94 -21.58
N ILE A 29 -6.64 -7.72 -21.96
CA ILE A 29 -7.54 -6.72 -22.56
C ILE A 29 -8.10 -7.22 -23.90
N SER A 30 -7.31 -7.93 -24.70
CA SER A 30 -7.80 -8.54 -25.94
C SER A 30 -8.77 -9.69 -25.66
N CYS A 31 -8.47 -10.51 -24.65
CA CYS A 31 -9.27 -11.65 -24.20
C CYS A 31 -10.67 -11.24 -23.73
N VAL A 32 -10.81 -10.13 -22.98
CA VAL A 32 -12.13 -9.67 -22.51
C VAL A 32 -13.07 -9.27 -23.65
N ARG A 33 -12.55 -9.00 -24.86
CA ARG A 33 -13.35 -8.63 -26.03
C ARG A 33 -13.93 -9.83 -26.77
N VAL A 34 -13.48 -11.05 -26.46
CA VAL A 34 -13.91 -12.28 -27.14
C VAL A 34 -15.38 -12.60 -26.86
N SER A 35 -15.80 -12.54 -25.59
CA SER A 35 -17.18 -12.79 -25.17
C SER A 35 -17.45 -12.31 -23.75
N LYS A 36 -18.71 -12.29 -23.32
CA LYS A 36 -19.09 -11.97 -21.93
C LYS A 36 -18.47 -12.91 -20.90
N ALA A 37 -18.33 -14.20 -21.24
CA ALA A 37 -17.72 -15.19 -20.36
C ALA A 37 -16.23 -14.89 -20.15
N TRP A 38 -15.50 -14.59 -21.23
CA TRP A 38 -14.10 -14.20 -21.15
C TRP A 38 -13.92 -12.86 -20.43
N SER A 39 -14.81 -11.90 -20.66
CA SER A 39 -14.82 -10.64 -19.92
C SER A 39 -14.87 -10.85 -18.40
N LYS A 40 -15.75 -11.74 -17.93
CA LYS A 40 -15.88 -12.08 -16.52
C LYS A 40 -14.61 -12.74 -15.95
N ASP A 41 -14.02 -13.68 -16.69
CA ASP A 41 -12.90 -14.49 -16.18
C ASP A 41 -11.55 -13.75 -16.21
N PHE A 42 -11.40 -12.75 -17.07
CA PHE A 42 -10.18 -11.95 -17.21
C PHE A 42 -10.25 -10.60 -16.48
N ALA A 43 -11.44 -10.16 -16.03
CA ALA A 43 -11.59 -8.91 -15.28
C ALA A 43 -10.65 -8.87 -14.07
N SER A 44 -10.58 -9.94 -13.28
CA SER A 44 -9.73 -9.96 -12.09
C SER A 44 -8.25 -9.75 -12.41
N SER A 45 -7.76 -10.28 -13.53
CA SER A 45 -6.36 -10.10 -13.97
C SER A 45 -6.07 -8.69 -14.46
N ILE A 46 -7.00 -8.08 -15.20
CA ILE A 46 -6.85 -6.70 -15.68
C ILE A 46 -6.82 -5.72 -14.50
N TRP A 47 -7.74 -5.89 -13.55
CA TRP A 47 -7.89 -4.99 -12.41
C TRP A 47 -7.03 -5.40 -11.21
N TYR A 48 -6.15 -6.39 -11.33
CA TYR A 48 -5.35 -6.88 -10.21
C TYR A 48 -4.37 -5.81 -9.68
N ALA A 49 -3.71 -5.10 -10.60
CA ALA A 49 -2.72 -4.09 -10.29
C ALA A 49 -3.02 -2.79 -11.04
N VAL A 50 -2.98 -1.69 -10.31
CA VAL A 50 -3.08 -0.33 -10.84
C VAL A 50 -1.75 0.35 -10.59
N ASP A 51 -1.13 0.79 -11.67
CA ASP A 51 0.11 1.57 -11.65
C ASP A 51 -0.16 2.86 -12.41
N PHE A 52 -0.19 4.00 -11.72
CA PHE A 52 -0.55 5.29 -12.30
C PHE A 52 0.51 5.86 -13.26
N ASN A 53 1.73 5.30 -13.31
CA ASN A 53 2.69 5.64 -14.37
C ASN A 53 2.39 4.93 -15.69
N ILE A 54 1.69 3.80 -15.64
CA ILE A 54 1.34 2.97 -16.80
C ILE A 54 -0.13 3.19 -17.21
N HIS A 55 -1.00 3.47 -16.24
CA HIS A 55 -2.44 3.60 -16.37
C HIS A 55 -2.89 5.01 -15.97
N ASP A 56 -2.37 6.02 -16.66
CA ASP A 56 -2.71 7.43 -16.45
C ASP A 56 -4.22 7.70 -16.47
N THR A 57 -4.94 7.05 -17.37
CA THR A 57 -6.41 7.15 -17.51
C THR A 57 -7.21 6.53 -16.37
N PHE A 58 -6.57 5.83 -15.41
CA PHE A 58 -7.30 5.23 -14.28
C PHE A 58 -7.97 6.31 -13.41
N GLY A 59 -7.32 7.45 -13.22
CA GLY A 59 -7.86 8.57 -12.44
C GLY A 59 -9.13 9.17 -13.05
N ASP A 60 -9.30 9.02 -14.36
CA ASP A 60 -10.42 9.55 -15.14
C ASP A 60 -11.56 8.55 -15.33
N LEU A 61 -11.43 7.33 -14.78
CA LEU A 61 -12.46 6.31 -14.89
C LEU A 61 -13.73 6.72 -14.16
N ASP A 62 -14.86 6.39 -14.78
CA ASP A 62 -16.16 6.54 -14.16
C ASP A 62 -16.22 5.79 -12.82
N SER A 63 -16.82 6.44 -11.83
CA SER A 63 -17.14 5.87 -10.52
C SER A 63 -17.76 4.48 -10.62
N ASP A 64 -18.65 4.26 -11.57
CA ASP A 64 -19.36 2.99 -11.75
C ASP A 64 -18.41 1.85 -12.15
N ILE A 65 -17.38 2.16 -12.94
CA ILE A 65 -16.36 1.19 -13.36
C ILE A 65 -15.52 0.78 -12.15
N VAL A 66 -15.06 1.75 -11.34
CA VAL A 66 -14.26 1.47 -10.14
C VAL A 66 -15.09 0.76 -9.07
N THR A 67 -16.37 1.09 -8.95
CA THR A 67 -17.29 0.34 -8.08
C THR A 67 -17.42 -1.11 -8.53
N LYS A 68 -17.59 -1.34 -9.84
CA LYS A 68 -17.75 -2.67 -10.41
C LYS A 68 -16.52 -3.56 -10.24
N TYR A 69 -15.31 -3.03 -10.44
CA TYR A 69 -14.09 -3.83 -10.48
C TYR A 69 -13.08 -3.58 -9.36
N GLY A 70 -13.27 -2.56 -8.53
CA GLY A 70 -12.32 -2.16 -7.48
C GLY A 70 -12.01 -3.27 -6.48
N HIS A 71 -12.96 -4.19 -6.25
CA HIS A 71 -12.76 -5.35 -5.38
C HIS A 71 -11.73 -6.37 -5.89
N HIS A 72 -11.28 -6.27 -7.15
CA HIS A 72 -10.19 -7.06 -7.73
C HIS A 72 -8.80 -6.43 -7.53
N ILE A 73 -8.72 -5.15 -7.20
CA ILE A 73 -7.44 -4.44 -7.03
C ILE A 73 -6.73 -4.97 -5.78
N ARG A 74 -5.45 -5.34 -5.95
CA ARG A 74 -4.55 -5.85 -4.91
C ARG A 74 -3.27 -5.03 -4.78
N THR A 75 -2.88 -4.35 -5.85
CA THR A 75 -1.63 -3.58 -5.93
C THR A 75 -1.94 -2.21 -6.48
N ILE A 76 -1.51 -1.16 -5.77
CA ILE A 76 -1.65 0.23 -6.18
C ILE A 76 -0.28 0.88 -6.09
N LYS A 77 0.21 1.44 -7.20
CA LYS A 77 1.54 2.03 -7.29
C LYS A 77 1.53 3.41 -7.92
N ASN A 78 2.55 4.19 -7.57
CA ASN A 78 2.89 5.46 -8.18
C ASN A 78 1.77 6.51 -8.10
N LEU A 79 1.00 6.50 -7.01
CA LEU A 79 -0.05 7.49 -6.75
C LEU A 79 0.60 8.86 -6.48
N LYS A 80 0.27 9.87 -7.29
CA LYS A 80 0.92 11.20 -7.34
C LYS A 80 -0.04 12.37 -7.22
N THR A 81 -1.31 12.20 -7.57
CA THR A 81 -2.27 13.31 -7.64
C THR A 81 -3.49 13.09 -6.74
N GLN A 82 -4.19 14.18 -6.44
CA GLN A 82 -5.40 14.13 -5.60
C GLN A 82 -6.54 13.34 -6.25
N SER A 83 -6.71 13.43 -7.57
CA SER A 83 -7.74 12.66 -8.29
C SER A 83 -7.49 11.16 -8.18
N GLU A 84 -6.23 10.73 -8.28
CA GLU A 84 -5.83 9.34 -8.08
C GLU A 84 -6.06 8.89 -6.64
N LEU A 85 -5.73 9.74 -5.66
CA LEU A 85 -6.02 9.48 -4.24
C LEU A 85 -7.52 9.25 -4.01
N ASN A 86 -8.36 10.13 -4.55
CA ASN A 86 -9.82 10.00 -4.45
C ASN A 86 -10.34 8.73 -5.12
N ALA A 87 -9.72 8.30 -6.23
CA ALA A 87 -10.07 7.04 -6.88
C ALA A 87 -9.75 5.82 -5.99
N VAL A 88 -8.65 5.88 -5.25
CA VAL A 88 -8.19 4.80 -4.35
C VAL A 88 -8.98 4.74 -3.03
N LEU A 89 -9.44 5.89 -2.52
CA LEU A 89 -10.24 5.99 -1.28
C LEU A 89 -11.66 5.39 -1.41
N ARG A 90 -12.02 4.85 -2.56
CA ARG A 90 -13.34 4.24 -2.79
C ARG A 90 -13.50 2.98 -1.94
N PRO A 91 -14.65 2.78 -1.26
CA PRO A 91 -14.89 1.61 -0.39
C PRO A 91 -14.76 0.25 -1.08
N THR A 92 -14.84 0.21 -2.41
CA THR A 92 -14.69 -1.03 -3.19
C THR A 92 -13.25 -1.53 -3.23
N ILE A 93 -12.26 -0.67 -2.99
CA ILE A 93 -10.81 -0.98 -3.02
C ILE A 93 -10.31 -1.33 -1.61
N LYS A 94 -11.01 -2.22 -0.92
CA LYS A 94 -10.63 -2.67 0.44
C LYS A 94 -9.62 -3.82 0.48
N ASN A 95 -9.40 -4.47 -0.66
CA ASN A 95 -8.59 -5.68 -0.75
C ASN A 95 -7.12 -5.39 -1.15
N ALA A 96 -6.71 -4.12 -1.19
CA ALA A 96 -5.34 -3.77 -1.51
C ALA A 96 -4.36 -4.40 -0.50
N THR A 97 -3.31 -5.02 -1.03
CA THR A 97 -2.23 -5.68 -0.28
C THR A 97 -0.93 -4.89 -0.37
N LEU A 98 -0.75 -4.10 -1.43
CA LEU A 98 0.37 -3.18 -1.62
C LEU A 98 -0.17 -1.82 -2.02
N LEU A 99 0.27 -0.79 -1.31
CA LEU A 99 -0.02 0.61 -1.60
C LEU A 99 1.29 1.40 -1.59
N GLN A 100 1.61 2.03 -2.72
CA GLN A 100 2.79 2.87 -2.89
C GLN A 100 2.37 4.25 -3.42
N ILE A 101 2.66 5.28 -2.63
CA ILE A 101 2.38 6.69 -2.91
C ILE A 101 3.70 7.43 -3.06
N ILE A 102 3.78 8.27 -4.07
CA ILE A 102 4.94 9.10 -4.38
C ILE A 102 4.48 10.57 -4.32
N ALA A 103 4.81 11.23 -3.22
CA ALA A 103 4.47 12.62 -2.95
C ALA A 103 5.43 13.62 -3.61
N PHE A 104 6.65 13.20 -3.93
CA PHE A 104 7.70 14.10 -4.38
C PHE A 104 7.73 14.30 -5.90
N ARG A 105 7.89 15.56 -6.35
CA ARG A 105 7.96 15.96 -7.78
C ARG A 105 9.38 15.92 -8.37
N GLY A 106 10.42 15.86 -7.54
CA GLY A 106 11.80 16.09 -7.96
C GLY A 106 12.62 14.81 -8.17
N SER A 107 13.55 14.85 -9.12
CA SER A 107 14.54 13.79 -9.33
C SER A 107 15.77 14.06 -8.46
N SER A 108 15.68 13.82 -7.15
CA SER A 108 16.81 14.07 -6.24
C SER A 108 17.49 12.75 -5.85
N ASN A 109 18.27 12.17 -6.77
CA ASN A 109 19.17 11.04 -6.47
C ASN A 109 20.36 11.42 -5.56
N SER A 110 20.35 12.57 -4.88
CA SER A 110 21.42 12.96 -3.98
C SER A 110 21.17 12.39 -2.58
N HIS A 111 21.44 11.09 -2.42
CA HIS A 111 21.75 10.51 -1.10
C HIS A 111 23.03 11.16 -0.57
N THR A 112 22.89 12.36 0.00
CA THR A 112 23.97 12.94 0.80
C THR A 112 23.73 12.54 2.25
N GLU A 113 24.75 12.00 2.90
CA GLU A 113 24.82 11.67 4.33
C GLU A 113 24.69 12.94 5.19
N ARG A 114 23.56 13.62 5.10
CA ARG A 114 23.25 14.76 5.97
C ARG A 114 22.57 14.23 7.21
N ASP A 115 23.00 14.73 8.37
CA ASP A 115 22.39 14.40 9.66
C ASP A 115 20.93 14.89 9.77
N ASN A 116 20.59 15.89 8.97
CA ASN A 116 19.24 16.45 8.85
C ASN A 116 18.52 15.91 7.61
N VAL A 117 17.28 15.48 7.80
CA VAL A 117 16.40 15.09 6.70
C VAL A 117 15.62 16.33 6.23
N PRO A 118 15.86 16.86 5.01
CA PRO A 118 15.20 18.08 4.56
C PRO A 118 13.69 17.85 4.43
N SER A 119 12.89 18.83 4.85
CA SER A 119 11.46 18.87 4.54
C SER A 119 11.30 18.99 3.03
N GLU A 120 10.46 18.14 2.45
CA GLU A 120 10.13 18.17 1.02
C GLU A 120 8.76 18.81 0.83
N ASP A 121 8.57 19.49 -0.32
CA ASP A 121 7.28 20.03 -0.70
C ASP A 121 6.39 18.87 -1.20
N ASP A 122 5.32 18.59 -0.46
CA ASP A 122 4.42 17.47 -0.70
C ASP A 122 3.12 17.96 -1.35
N HIS A 123 2.80 17.42 -2.52
CA HIS A 123 1.56 17.77 -3.22
C HIS A 123 0.28 17.29 -2.51
N PHE A 124 0.40 16.40 -1.53
CA PHE A 124 -0.68 15.95 -0.68
C PHE A 124 -0.84 16.78 0.59
N GLN A 125 -0.15 17.90 0.79
CA GLN A 125 -0.32 18.74 1.99
C GLN A 125 -1.80 19.10 2.29
N GLN A 126 -2.60 19.35 1.25
CA GLN A 126 -4.04 19.65 1.41
C GLN A 126 -4.88 18.43 1.80
N SER A 127 -4.34 17.24 1.59
CA SER A 127 -4.97 15.94 1.81
C SER A 127 -4.16 15.06 2.73
N ASP A 128 -3.34 15.69 3.58
CA ASP A 128 -2.40 15.04 4.51
C ASP A 128 -3.13 13.99 5.35
N ARG A 129 -4.27 14.41 5.91
CA ARG A 129 -5.17 13.52 6.63
C ARG A 129 -5.61 12.33 5.78
N ALA A 130 -6.10 12.55 4.57
CA ALA A 130 -6.64 11.49 3.73
C ALA A 130 -5.59 10.42 3.39
N VAL A 131 -4.35 10.83 3.10
CA VAL A 131 -3.22 9.91 2.86
C VAL A 131 -2.93 9.06 4.10
N GLN A 132 -2.80 9.70 5.26
CA GLN A 132 -2.50 9.01 6.51
C GLN A 132 -3.63 8.08 6.99
N LEU A 133 -4.86 8.30 6.53
CA LEU A 133 -6.02 7.45 6.85
C LEU A 133 -6.21 6.26 5.88
N LEU A 134 -5.51 6.20 4.75
CA LEU A 134 -5.61 5.09 3.79
C LEU A 134 -5.46 3.69 4.43
N PRO A 135 -4.56 3.46 5.40
CA PRO A 135 -4.41 2.15 6.03
C PRO A 135 -5.65 1.69 6.80
N ARG A 136 -6.58 2.61 7.14
CA ARG A 136 -7.88 2.30 7.75
C ARG A 136 -8.84 1.67 6.74
N CYS A 137 -8.70 1.96 5.46
CA CYS A 137 -9.56 1.44 4.40
C CYS A 137 -9.10 0.08 3.85
N CYS A 138 -7.87 -0.34 4.15
CA CYS A 138 -7.21 -1.50 3.53
C CYS A 138 -6.82 -2.56 4.57
N PRO A 139 -7.76 -3.36 5.11
CA PRO A 139 -7.47 -4.36 6.15
C PRO A 139 -6.47 -5.45 5.73
N HIS A 140 -6.29 -5.66 4.43
CA HIS A 140 -5.38 -6.67 3.87
C HIS A 140 -4.02 -6.12 3.46
N LEU A 141 -3.73 -4.85 3.78
CA LEU A 141 -2.48 -4.21 3.41
C LEU A 141 -1.30 -4.88 4.10
N LYS A 142 -0.30 -5.27 3.31
CA LYS A 142 0.96 -5.90 3.74
C LYS A 142 2.15 -4.98 3.51
N PHE A 143 2.10 -4.15 2.48
CA PHE A 143 3.16 -3.23 2.10
C PHE A 143 2.58 -1.83 1.99
N LEU A 144 3.11 -0.90 2.78
CA LEU A 144 2.75 0.51 2.74
C LEU A 144 4.01 1.34 2.52
N GLU A 145 4.02 2.08 1.41
CA GLU A 145 5.14 2.95 1.06
C GLU A 145 4.64 4.36 0.75
N PHE A 146 5.09 5.31 1.56
CA PHE A 146 4.90 6.74 1.42
C PHE A 146 6.25 7.39 1.13
N GLU A 147 6.54 7.61 -0.15
CA GLU A 147 7.78 8.22 -0.60
C GLU A 147 7.58 9.75 -0.72
N GLY A 148 8.34 10.52 0.05
CA GLY A 148 8.28 11.98 0.06
C GLY A 148 7.16 12.59 0.91
N HIS A 149 6.32 11.77 1.56
CA HIS A 149 5.26 12.24 2.45
C HIS A 149 5.65 12.06 3.92
N GLU A 150 5.44 13.09 4.73
CA GLU A 150 5.65 13.06 6.18
C GLU A 150 4.33 12.87 6.93
N MET A 151 4.22 11.78 7.67
CA MET A 151 3.05 11.48 8.49
C MET A 151 3.10 12.21 9.83
N ASP A 152 1.93 12.60 10.33
CA ASP A 152 1.76 13.20 11.64
C ASP A 152 1.23 12.15 12.64
N MET A 153 2.02 11.87 13.68
CA MET A 153 1.61 10.89 14.69
C MET A 153 0.34 11.27 15.44
N ASP A 154 -0.02 12.55 15.53
CA ASP A 154 -1.28 12.98 16.13
C ASP A 154 -2.47 12.45 15.31
N ILE A 155 -2.40 12.56 13.98
CA ILE A 155 -3.43 12.06 13.04
C ILE A 155 -3.45 10.53 13.02
N VAL A 156 -2.27 9.90 12.96
CA VAL A 156 -2.13 8.44 12.93
C VAL A 156 -2.74 7.81 14.19
N GLU A 157 -2.57 8.43 15.36
CA GLU A 157 -3.09 7.95 16.64
C GLU A 157 -4.58 8.23 16.85
N GLU A 158 -5.25 9.07 16.04
CA GLU A 158 -6.69 9.36 16.18
C GLU A 158 -7.56 8.09 16.14
N GLU A 159 -7.24 7.15 15.23
CA GLU A 159 -7.92 5.86 15.12
C GLU A 159 -6.97 4.76 14.63
N THR A 160 -7.28 3.53 15.02
CA THR A 160 -6.49 2.34 14.71
C THR A 160 -6.52 1.99 13.22
N TRP A 161 -5.36 1.65 12.66
CA TRP A 161 -5.27 1.13 11.30
C TRP A 161 -5.90 -0.26 11.19
N ALA A 162 -6.60 -0.51 10.08
CA ALA A 162 -7.26 -1.80 9.85
C ALA A 162 -6.27 -2.89 9.40
N CYS A 163 -5.10 -2.51 8.89
CA CYS A 163 -4.08 -3.40 8.33
C CYS A 163 -3.24 -4.12 9.40
N ILE A 164 -3.88 -4.93 10.24
CA ILE A 164 -3.19 -5.76 11.26
C ILE A 164 -2.11 -6.69 10.67
N GLY A 165 -2.19 -6.98 9.38
CA GLY A 165 -1.26 -7.82 8.64
C GLY A 165 -0.09 -7.09 7.97
N LEU A 166 0.13 -5.81 8.30
CA LEU A 166 1.22 -5.01 7.74
C LEU A 166 2.57 -5.67 8.00
N GLN A 167 3.34 -5.89 6.94
CA GLN A 167 4.65 -6.54 6.96
C GLN A 167 5.76 -5.52 6.76
N HIS A 168 5.60 -4.60 5.80
CA HIS A 168 6.59 -3.57 5.48
C HIS A 168 5.96 -2.18 5.54
N LEU A 169 6.61 -1.28 6.27
CA LEU A 169 6.25 0.13 6.35
C LEU A 169 7.43 1.00 5.92
N ARG A 170 7.22 1.85 4.93
CA ARG A 170 8.16 2.89 4.50
C ARG A 170 7.43 4.22 4.57
N ALA A 171 7.76 5.08 5.54
CA ALA A 171 7.14 6.39 5.69
C ALA A 171 8.08 7.35 6.42
N ARG A 172 8.01 8.65 6.16
CA ARG A 172 8.63 9.65 7.04
C ARG A 172 7.63 10.06 8.12
N ILE A 173 8.13 10.45 9.29
CA ILE A 173 7.30 10.90 10.41
C ILE A 173 7.73 12.30 10.83
N ARG A 174 6.77 13.22 10.95
CA ARG A 174 6.97 14.59 11.44
C ARG A 174 7.59 14.54 12.85
N GLY A 175 8.68 15.29 13.03
CA GLY A 175 9.43 15.35 14.30
C GLY A 175 10.55 14.31 14.45
N LEU A 176 10.66 13.34 13.54
CA LEU A 176 11.84 12.46 13.37
C LEU A 176 12.79 13.03 12.30
N ASP A 177 13.23 14.26 12.52
CA ASP A 177 14.00 15.10 11.59
C ASP A 177 15.51 14.82 11.58
N THR A 178 15.99 14.07 12.58
CA THR A 178 17.41 13.70 12.72
C THR A 178 17.60 12.19 12.70
N LYS A 179 18.78 11.77 12.23
CA LYS A 179 19.18 10.35 12.25
C LYS A 179 19.09 9.74 13.65
N ASP A 180 19.50 10.48 14.69
CA ASP A 180 19.49 10.00 16.07
C ASP A 180 18.07 9.70 16.58
N LYS A 181 17.09 10.57 16.29
CA LYS A 181 15.69 10.32 16.67
C LYS A 181 15.10 9.12 15.93
N ILE A 182 15.44 8.97 14.65
CA ILE A 182 15.03 7.81 13.83
C ILE A 182 15.62 6.52 14.42
N ASP A 183 16.93 6.47 14.63
CA ASP A 183 17.62 5.31 15.18
C ASP A 183 17.06 4.96 16.57
N ARG A 184 16.86 5.95 17.45
CA ARG A 184 16.25 5.76 18.77
C ARG A 184 14.84 5.17 18.72
N SER A 185 14.00 5.64 17.78
CA SER A 185 12.64 5.10 17.60
C SER A 185 12.66 3.62 17.22
N LEU A 186 13.61 3.23 16.36
CA LEU A 186 13.75 1.88 15.86
C LEU A 186 14.37 0.94 16.88
N ASP A 187 15.32 1.42 17.68
CA ASP A 187 15.87 0.68 18.81
C ASP A 187 14.79 0.40 19.86
N LEU A 188 13.96 1.39 20.21
CA LEU A 188 12.80 1.20 21.10
C LEU A 188 11.80 0.17 20.55
N TRP A 189 11.57 0.16 19.24
CA TRP A 189 10.72 -0.85 18.58
C TRP A 189 11.32 -2.26 18.68
N LYS A 190 12.62 -2.42 18.38
CA LYS A 190 13.33 -3.71 18.48
C LYS A 190 13.33 -4.25 19.91
N GLU A 191 13.69 -3.42 20.88
CA GLU A 191 13.64 -3.78 22.29
C GLU A 191 12.22 -4.17 22.72
N GLY A 192 11.21 -3.45 22.24
CA GLY A 192 9.81 -3.76 22.50
C GLY A 192 9.40 -5.13 21.95
N LYS A 193 9.85 -5.50 20.74
CA LYS A 193 9.59 -6.83 20.15
C LYS A 193 10.22 -7.95 20.99
N GLN A 194 11.45 -7.77 21.46
CA GLN A 194 12.13 -8.72 22.34
C GLN A 194 11.41 -8.87 23.70
N LYS A 195 11.01 -7.74 24.32
CA LYS A 195 10.31 -7.74 25.62
C LYS A 195 8.90 -8.31 25.54
N SER A 196 8.20 -8.13 24.42
CA SER A 196 6.86 -8.69 24.21
C SER A 196 6.83 -10.22 24.24
N GLN A 197 7.98 -10.86 24.00
CA GLN A 197 8.14 -12.30 24.16
C GLN A 197 8.38 -12.72 25.62
N GLN A 198 8.77 -11.79 26.51
CA GLN A 198 9.30 -12.12 27.84
C GLN A 198 8.37 -11.78 29.02
N GLN A 199 7.56 -10.70 29.02
CA GLN A 199 6.45 -10.48 29.98
C GLN A 199 5.79 -9.08 29.82
N LYS A 200 4.54 -8.96 30.30
CA LYS A 200 3.74 -7.71 30.37
C LYS A 200 4.27 -6.78 31.48
N GLU A 201 5.26 -5.94 31.19
CA GLU A 201 5.64 -4.86 32.11
C GLU A 201 4.81 -3.59 31.90
N THR A 202 4.37 -3.01 33.01
CA THR A 202 3.75 -1.68 33.12
C THR A 202 4.77 -0.59 32.80
N LYS A 203 4.67 0.00 31.60
CA LYS A 203 5.53 1.12 31.18
C LYS A 203 4.94 2.48 31.56
N ALA A 204 5.81 3.34 32.11
CA ALA A 204 5.57 4.77 32.22
C ALA A 204 5.22 5.38 30.86
N LYS A 205 4.35 6.41 30.86
CA LYS A 205 3.80 7.05 29.66
C LYS A 205 4.82 8.04 29.08
N ASP A 206 5.88 7.55 28.46
CA ASP A 206 6.79 8.36 27.66
C ASP A 206 6.04 8.95 26.45
N THR A 207 5.99 10.28 26.39
CA THR A 207 5.29 11.06 25.37
C THR A 207 6.21 11.58 24.26
N SER A 208 7.50 11.22 24.28
CA SER A 208 8.42 11.55 23.19
C SER A 208 7.92 10.98 21.85
N ILE A 209 8.24 11.67 20.75
CA ILE A 209 7.83 11.25 19.41
C ILE A 209 8.41 9.86 19.08
N GLU A 210 9.64 9.59 19.52
CA GLU A 210 10.30 8.30 19.33
C GLU A 210 9.55 7.16 20.01
N ALA A 211 9.12 7.37 21.26
CA ALA A 211 8.33 6.39 22.00
C ALA A 211 6.92 6.21 21.43
N ARG A 212 6.30 7.27 20.91
CA ARG A 212 4.99 7.20 20.22
C ARG A 212 5.07 6.37 18.95
N VAL A 213 6.03 6.67 18.08
CA VAL A 213 6.29 5.92 16.84
C VAL A 213 6.58 4.46 17.17
N ALA A 214 7.50 4.17 18.10
CA ALA A 214 7.83 2.80 18.49
C ALA A 214 6.61 2.02 18.99
N ARG A 215 5.76 2.63 19.84
CA ARG A 215 4.50 2.02 20.32
C ARG A 215 3.53 1.74 19.18
N HIS A 216 3.39 2.66 18.23
CA HIS A 216 2.55 2.45 17.06
C HIS A 216 3.07 1.28 16.21
N LEU A 217 4.38 1.22 15.94
CA LEU A 217 5.01 0.12 15.20
C LEU A 217 4.85 -1.25 15.90
N LEU A 218 4.88 -1.28 17.24
CA LEU A 218 4.65 -2.49 18.03
C LEU A 218 3.22 -3.03 17.92
N SER A 219 2.24 -2.20 17.54
CA SER A 219 0.87 -2.65 17.33
C SER A 219 0.71 -3.61 16.15
N PHE A 220 1.68 -3.64 15.22
CA PHE A 220 1.70 -4.53 14.07
C PHE A 220 2.50 -5.81 14.38
N GLU A 221 1.80 -6.89 14.67
CA GLU A 221 2.40 -8.18 15.02
C GLU A 221 3.31 -8.71 13.90
N LYS A 222 2.86 -8.57 12.64
CA LYS A 222 3.53 -9.11 11.44
C LYS A 222 4.56 -8.17 10.81
N LEU A 223 4.82 -7.01 11.42
CA LEU A 223 5.75 -6.02 10.87
C LEU A 223 7.19 -6.54 10.98
N GLN A 224 7.83 -6.66 9.82
CA GLN A 224 9.16 -7.24 9.62
C GLN A 224 10.18 -6.22 9.12
N ALA A 225 9.75 -5.21 8.36
CA ALA A 225 10.63 -4.19 7.82
C ALA A 225 10.06 -2.79 8.01
N VAL A 226 10.89 -1.85 8.48
CA VAL A 226 10.52 -0.46 8.70
C VAL A 226 11.59 0.47 8.13
N TRP A 227 11.18 1.48 7.38
CA TRP A 227 12.01 2.60 6.93
C TRP A 227 11.36 3.91 7.36
N LEU A 228 12.12 4.75 8.08
CA LEU A 228 11.65 6.02 8.63
C LEU A 228 12.36 7.26 8.05
N GLY A 229 12.99 7.15 6.88
CA GLY A 229 13.67 8.27 6.20
C GLY A 229 15.15 8.04 5.87
N THR A 230 15.85 7.18 6.62
CA THR A 230 17.30 6.96 6.45
C THR A 230 17.62 5.60 5.83
N ARG A 231 17.35 4.51 6.55
CA ARG A 231 17.65 3.13 6.13
C ARG A 231 16.52 2.19 6.55
N THR A 232 16.45 1.05 5.88
CA THR A 232 15.47 0.00 6.21
C THR A 232 16.03 -0.87 7.32
N PHE A 233 15.20 -1.11 8.33
CA PHE A 233 15.50 -1.98 9.45
C PHE A 233 14.61 -3.21 9.41
N TYR A 234 15.20 -4.35 9.75
CA TYR A 234 14.50 -5.63 9.83
C TYR A 234 14.43 -6.07 11.30
N ALA A 235 13.28 -6.60 11.71
CA ALA A 235 13.04 -7.17 13.04
C ALA A 235 13.42 -8.65 13.12
#